data_AF-A0A4Q5QLH6-F1
#
_entry.id   AF-A0A4Q5QLH6-F1
#
_cell.length_a   1.000
_cell.length_b   1.000
_cell.length_c   1.000
_cell.angle_alpha   90.00
_cell.angle_beta   90.00
_cell.angle_gamma   90.00
#
_symmetry.space_group_name_H-M   'P 1'
#
loop_
_entity.id
_entity.type
_entity.pdbx_description
1 polymer ?
#
loop_
_entity_poly.entity_id
_entity_poly.type
_entity_poly.pdbx_seq_one_letter_code
_entity_poly.pdbx_strand_id
1 'polypeptide(L)' 'MFKLQIKSSTTKIRCAPFVLETQVFDEAMSVADRVAAACRKTGAARCDSTWDWVVEIIGETGGIFYCAPVAQA' A
#
# COMPACT_ATOMS: atom_id res chain seq x y z
N MET A 1 -5.64 1.40 15.63
CA MET A 1 -6.23 1.64 14.30
C MET A 1 -5.13 1.72 13.26
N PHE A 2 -5.33 1.09 12.10
CA PHE A 2 -4.32 1.09 11.03
C PHE A 2 -4.65 2.12 9.96
N LYS A 3 -3.62 2.65 9.31
CA LYS A 3 -3.71 3.49 8.11
C LYS A 3 -2.97 2.80 6.98
N LEU A 4 -3.48 2.95 5.77
CA LEU A 4 -2.84 2.46 4.55
C LEU A 4 -2.39 3.64 3.71
N GLN A 5 -1.16 3.58 3.21
CA GLN A 5 -0.61 4.59 2.31
C GLN A 5 0.02 3.90 1.10
N ILE A 6 -0.12 4.51 -0.08
CA ILE A 6 0.54 4.03 -1.30
C ILE A 6 1.63 5.03 -1.68
N LYS A 7 2.87 4.55 -1.70
CA LYS A 7 4.07 5.40 -1.84
C LYS A 7 5.06 4.79 -2.83
N SER A 8 5.79 5.64 -3.56
CA SER A 8 6.96 5.25 -4.36
C SER A 8 8.26 5.43 -3.56
N SER A 9 9.35 4.78 -3.99
CA SER A 9 10.68 4.89 -3.36
C SER A 9 11.22 6.33 -3.31
N THR A 10 10.76 7.18 -4.23
CA THR A 10 11.07 8.61 -4.33
C THR A 10 10.15 9.52 -3.52
N THR A 11 9.41 8.97 -2.55
CA THR A 11 8.50 9.70 -1.64
C THR A 11 7.21 10.24 -2.27
N LYS A 12 6.88 9.90 -3.52
CA LYS A 12 5.61 10.32 -4.11
C LYS A 12 4.44 9.53 -3.50
N ILE A 13 3.47 10.26 -2.97
CA ILE A 13 2.21 9.71 -2.46
C ILE A 13 1.18 9.77 -3.61
N ARG A 14 0.67 8.63 -4.07
CA ARG A 14 -0.40 8.60 -5.11
C ARG A 14 -1.79 8.67 -4.53
N CYS A 15 -1.95 8.14 -3.32
CA CYS A 15 -3.21 8.15 -2.61
C CYS A 15 -2.96 8.63 -1.19
N ALA A 16 -3.77 9.60 -0.76
CA ALA A 16 -3.76 10.04 0.64
C ALA A 16 -3.96 8.84 1.58
N PRO A 17 -3.33 8.83 2.76
CA PRO A 17 -3.49 7.75 3.71
C PRO A 17 -4.97 7.53 4.05
N PHE A 18 -5.44 6.30 3.94
CA PHE A 18 -6.81 5.94 4.29
C PHE A 18 -6.82 5.12 5.57
N VAL A 19 -7.80 5.40 6.42
CA VAL A 19 -7.92 4.71 7.70
C VAL A 19 -8.66 3.39 7.49
N LEU A 20 -8.13 2.32 8.05
CA LEU A 20 -8.79 1.02 8.11
C LEU A 20 -9.70 0.97 9.35
N GLU A 21 -10.95 0.55 9.15
CA GLU A 21 -11.91 0.26 10.23
C GLU A 21 -11.64 -1.09 10.92
N THR A 22 -10.40 -1.58 10.90
CA THR A 22 -9.99 -2.80 11.60
C THR A 22 -8.78 -2.55 12.48
N GLN A 23 -8.73 -3.25 13.60
CA GLN A 23 -7.57 -3.33 14.50
C GLN A 23 -6.90 -4.71 14.42
N VAL A 24 -7.43 -5.62 13.60
CA VAL A 24 -6.87 -6.96 13.39
C VAL A 24 -5.77 -6.86 12.34
N PHE A 25 -4.54 -7.19 12.72
CA PHE A 25 -3.37 -7.02 11.85
C PHE A 25 -3.44 -7.90 10.59
N ASP A 26 -3.88 -9.14 10.72
CA ASP A 26 -4.00 -10.08 9.60
C ASP A 26 -5.01 -9.60 8.54
N GLU A 27 -6.11 -8.98 8.97
CA GLU A 27 -7.07 -8.36 8.06
C GLU A 27 -6.46 -7.16 7.34
N ALA A 28 -5.72 -6.31 8.07
CA ALA A 28 -5.04 -5.17 7.50
C ALA A 28 -3.99 -5.59 6.44
N MET A 29 -3.23 -6.66 6.70
CA MET A 29 -2.30 -7.26 5.73
C MET A 29 -3.04 -7.74 4.47
N SER A 30 -4.13 -8.49 4.65
CA SER A 30 -4.95 -8.98 3.53
C SER A 30 -5.54 -7.84 2.68
N VAL A 31 -5.90 -6.70 3.30
CA VAL A 31 -6.31 -5.51 2.55
C VAL A 31 -5.12 -4.91 1.79
N ALA A 32 -3.96 -4.75 2.43
CA ALA A 32 -2.76 -4.20 1.79
C ALA A 32 -2.36 -4.99 0.53
N ASP A 33 -2.38 -6.32 0.62
CA ASP A 33 -2.06 -7.22 -0.50
C ASP A 33 -3.06 -7.09 -1.66
N ARG A 34 -4.36 -7.03 -1.35
CA ARG A 34 -5.41 -6.85 -2.37
C ARG A 34 -5.28 -5.51 -3.07
N VAL A 35 -4.95 -4.44 -2.33
CA VAL A 35 -4.70 -3.11 -2.89
C VAL A 35 -3.46 -3.14 -3.78
N ALA A 36 -2.35 -3.73 -3.32
CA ALA A 36 -1.14 -3.86 -4.12
C ALA A 36 -1.40 -4.64 -5.43
N ALA A 37 -2.18 -5.71 -5.38
CA ALA A 37 -2.59 -6.48 -6.56
C ALA A 37 -3.48 -5.68 -7.52
N ALA A 38 -4.39 -4.85 -7.01
CA ALA A 38 -5.22 -3.97 -7.84
C ALA A 38 -4.38 -2.86 -8.51
N CYS A 39 -3.41 -2.30 -7.78
CA CYS A 39 -2.45 -1.35 -8.31
C CYS A 39 -1.59 -1.94 -9.43
N ARG A 40 -1.22 -3.23 -9.36
CA ARG A 40 -0.55 -3.94 -10.47
C ARG A 40 -1.37 -3.96 -11.75
N LYS A 41 -2.62 -4.40 -11.64
CA LYS A 41 -3.52 -4.54 -12.80
C LYS A 41 -3.76 -3.20 -13.50
N THR A 42 -3.84 -2.11 -12.74
CA THR A 42 -4.08 -0.76 -13.27
C THR A 42 -2.80 -0.06 -13.74
N GLY A 43 -1.67 -0.31 -13.09
CA GLY A 43 -0.35 0.21 -13.48
C GLY A 43 0.14 -0.34 -14.81
N ALA A 44 -0.04 -1.64 -15.04
CA ALA A 44 0.30 -2.29 -16.31
C ALA A 44 -0.42 -1.64 -17.52
N ALA A 45 -1.64 -1.14 -17.32
CA ALA A 45 -2.42 -0.47 -18.37
C ALA A 45 -1.98 0.99 -18.64
N ARG A 46 -1.18 1.60 -17.76
CA ARG A 46 -0.86 3.04 -17.81
C ARG A 46 0.59 3.38 -18.11
N CYS A 47 1.48 2.41 -18.32
CA CYS A 47 2.93 2.62 -18.54
C CYS A 47 3.64 3.48 -17.47
N ASP A 48 3.00 3.77 -16.34
CA ASP A 48 3.66 4.35 -15.18
C ASP A 48 4.48 3.25 -14.52
N SER A 49 5.78 3.49 -14.35
CA SER A 49 6.69 2.62 -13.60
C SER A 49 6.14 2.39 -12.18
N THR A 50 5.36 1.33 -11.99
CA THR A 50 4.91 0.84 -10.67
C THR A 50 5.98 -0.01 -9.98
N TRP A 51 7.20 -0.03 -10.51
CA TRP A 51 8.29 -0.92 -10.13
C TRP A 51 8.83 -0.66 -8.73
N ASP A 52 8.59 0.52 -8.16
CA ASP A 52 9.08 0.93 -6.84
C ASP A 52 7.97 1.30 -5.85
N TRP A 53 6.72 0.92 -6.17
CA TRP A 53 5.56 1.29 -5.37
C TRP A 53 5.28 0.24 -4.31
N VAL A 54 4.89 0.69 -3.12
CA VAL A 54 4.49 -0.15 -1.99
C VAL A 54 3.21 0.36 -1.35
N VAL A 55 2.45 -0.55 -0.75
CA VAL A 55 1.35 -0.24 0.16
C VAL A 55 1.83 -0.46 1.59
N GLU A 56 1.93 0.61 2.36
CA GLU A 56 2.40 0.61 3.74
C GLU A 56 1.22 0.53 4.71
N ILE A 57 1.30 -0.35 5.72
CA ILE A 57 0.45 -0.32 6.90
C ILE A 57 1.15 0.51 7.97
N ILE A 58 0.53 1.62 8.35
CA ILE A 58 1.03 2.57 9.33
C ILE A 58 0.13 2.51 10.57
N GLY A 59 0.71 2.26 11.74
CA GLY A 59 -0.05 2.31 13.00
C GLY A 59 -0.24 3.74 13.50
N GLU A 60 -0.96 3.89 14.62
CA GLU A 60 -1.33 5.21 15.17
C GLU A 60 -0.12 6.08 15.54
N THR A 61 0.98 5.45 15.94
CA THR A 61 2.23 6.14 16.29
C THR A 61 3.06 6.57 15.08
N GLY A 62 2.60 6.28 13.86
CA GLY A 62 3.35 6.54 12.63
C GLY A 62 4.36 5.44 12.27
N GLY A 63 4.48 4.38 13.07
CA GLY A 63 5.33 3.22 12.75
C GLY A 63 4.78 2.43 11.57
N ILE A 64 5.68 1.97 10.69
CA ILE A 64 5.36 1.08 9.57
C ILE A 64 5.42 -0.36 10.08
N PHE A 65 4.31 -1.09 9.95
CA PHE A 65 4.20 -2.48 10.42
C PHE A 65 4.33 -3.49 9.29
N TYR A 66 4.00 -3.09 8.06
CA TYR A 66 3.98 -3.97 6.90
C TYR A 66 4.08 -3.18 5.60
N CYS A 67 4.71 -3.79 4.59
CA CYS A 67 4.83 -3.24 3.23
C CYS A 67 4.48 -4.31 2.21
N ALA A 68 3.38 -4.12 1.45
CA ALA A 68 3.04 -4.97 0.31
C ALA A 68 3.63 -4.36 -0.98
N PRO A 69 4.51 -5.08 -1.70
CA PRO A 69 5.07 -4.58 -2.95
C PRO A 69 4.00 -4.54 -4.05
N VAL A 70 3.95 -3.42 -4.77
CA VAL A 70 3.14 -3.28 -5.99
C VAL A 70 3.92 -3.80 -7.20
N ALA A 71 5.25 -3.84 -7.19
CA ALA A 71 6.00 -4.44 -8.29
C ALA A 71 5.62 -5.91 -8.52
N GLN A 72 5.66 -6.35 -9.78
CA GLN A 72 5.47 -7.75 -10.16
C GLN A 72 6.86 -8.41 -10.16
N ALA A 73 6.99 -9.56 -9.48
CA ALA A 73 8.18 -10.41 -9.56
C ALA A 73 8.24 -11.13 -10.92
#